data_AF-A0A0C2UPM4-F1
#
_entry.id   AF-A0A0C2UPM4-F1
#
_cell.length_a   1.000
_cell.length_b   1.000
_cell.length_c   1.000
_cell.angle_alpha   90.00
_cell.angle_beta   90.00
_cell.angle_gamma   90.00
#
_symmetry.space_group_name_H-M   'P 1'
#
loop_
_entity.id
_entity.type
_entity.pdbx_description
1 polymer ?
#
loop_
_entity_poly.entity_id
_entity_poly.type
_entity_poly.pdbx_seq_one_letter_code
_entity_poly.pdbx_strand_id
1 'polypeptide(L)' 'MKKNIIIKDSSITITVSKEHLIFKSFNGDSVVGFRHIEALYLNKAIEIGMNECYKIMCRVPLYLIDEHGYILARLKEE' A
#
# COMPACT_ATOMS: atom_id res chain seq x y z
N MET A 1 5.10 -17.40 4.94
CA MET A 1 5.35 -16.96 3.55
C MET A 1 4.81 -15.55 3.38
N LYS A 2 5.59 -14.63 2.82
CA LYS A 2 5.13 -13.27 2.53
C LYS A 2 4.26 -13.26 1.27
N LYS A 3 3.46 -12.21 1.09
CA LYS A 3 2.56 -12.03 -0.06
C LYS A 3 2.68 -10.62 -0.62
N ASN A 4 2.53 -10.51 -1.93
CA ASN A 4 2.30 -9.23 -2.60
C ASN A 4 0.86 -8.78 -2.33
N ILE A 5 0.69 -7.50 -1.99
CA ILE A 5 -0.62 -6.88 -1.84
C ILE A 5 -0.81 -5.88 -2.98
N ILE A 6 -1.96 -5.97 -3.63
CA ILE A 6 -2.34 -5.08 -4.73
C ILE A 6 -3.61 -4.36 -4.31
N ILE A 7 -3.58 -3.04 -4.32
CA ILE A 7 -4.73 -2.19 -4.00
C ILE A 7 -5.12 -1.44 -5.27
N LYS A 8 -6.30 -1.77 -5.81
CA LYS A 8 -6.83 -1.18 -7.04
C LYS A 8 -8.00 -0.24 -6.81
N ASP A 9 -8.72 -0.42 -5.72
CA ASP A 9 -9.91 0.36 -5.40
C ASP A 9 -9.52 1.72 -4.81
N SER A 10 -9.83 2.79 -5.55
CA SER A 10 -9.53 4.17 -5.16
C SER A 10 -10.36 4.68 -3.99
N SER A 11 -11.43 3.96 -3.60
CA SER A 11 -12.22 4.29 -2.41
C SER A 11 -11.55 3.87 -1.10
N ILE A 12 -10.50 3.05 -1.17
CA ILE A 12 -9.78 2.57 0.02
C ILE A 12 -8.91 3.68 0.58
N THR A 13 -9.08 3.97 1.87
CA THR A 13 -8.15 4.81 2.63
C THR A 13 -7.15 3.93 3.38
N ILE A 14 -5.88 4.30 3.33
CA ILE A 14 -4.80 3.55 3.97
C ILE A 14 -4.32 4.28 5.22
N THR A 15 -4.27 3.57 6.34
CA THR A 15 -3.66 4.07 7.59
C THR A 15 -2.49 3.18 7.97
N VAL A 16 -1.35 3.78 8.29
CA VAL A 16 -0.13 3.04 8.67
C VAL A 16 0.09 3.14 10.16
N SER A 17 0.11 1.97 10.81
CA SER A 17 0.56 1.85 12.18
C SER A 17 2.04 1.41 12.22
N LYS A 18 2.58 1.25 13.43
CA LYS A 18 3.95 0.78 13.62
C LYS A 18 4.22 -0.61 13.03
N GLU A 19 3.22 -1.51 13.01
CA GLU A 19 3.43 -2.93 12.66
C GLU A 19 2.48 -3.46 11.57
N HIS A 20 1.41 -2.72 11.26
CA HIS A 20 0.38 -3.16 10.31
C HIS A 20 -0.16 -2.01 9.46
N LEU A 21 -0.68 -2.38 8.30
CA LEU A 21 -1.52 -1.55 7.44
C LEU A 21 -2.99 -1.80 7.76
N ILE A 22 -3.77 -0.73 7.77
CA ILE A 22 -5.23 -0.78 7.86
C ILE A 22 -5.78 -0.23 6.55
N PHE A 23 -6.56 -1.05 5.87
CA PHE A 23 -7.31 -0.69 4.67
C PHE A 23 -8.75 -0.46 5.07
N LYS A 24 -9.19 0.79 5.04
CA LYS A 24 -10.57 1.17 5.35
C LYS A 24 -11.38 1.23 4.07
N SER A 25 -12.49 0.51 4.04
CA SER A 25 -13.42 0.47 2.92
C SER A 25 -14.86 0.49 3.42
N PHE A 26 -15.81 0.79 2.54
CA PHE A 26 -17.23 0.74 2.90
C PHE A 26 -17.70 -0.66 3.33
N ASN A 27 -17.06 -1.72 2.81
CA ASN A 27 -17.41 -3.11 3.10
C ASN A 27 -16.75 -3.65 4.39
N GLY A 28 -16.02 -2.79 5.11
CA GLY A 28 -15.30 -3.13 6.33
C GLY A 28 -13.80 -2.91 6.23
N ASP A 29 -13.16 -2.95 7.39
CA ASP A 29 -11.74 -2.71 7.54
C ASP A 29 -10.95 -4.02 7.44
N SER A 30 -9.81 -3.98 6.76
CA SER A 30 -8.85 -5.08 6.69
C SER A 30 -7.52 -4.68 7.29
N VAL A 31 -6.93 -5.57 8.10
CA VAL A 31 -5.65 -5.31 8.79
C VAL A 31 -4.61 -6.33 8.35
N VAL A 32 -3.44 -5.86 7.90
CA VAL A 32 -2.33 -6.73 7.48
C VAL A 32 -1.02 -6.29 8.09
N GLY A 33 -0.37 -7.19 8.83
CA GLY A 33 0.95 -6.95 9.41
C GLY A 33 2.06 -6.90 8.36
N PHE A 34 2.98 -5.93 8.46
CA PHE A 34 4.10 -5.76 7.51
C PHE A 34 4.96 -7.01 7.37
N ARG A 35 5.08 -7.82 8.43
CA ARG A 35 5.82 -9.10 8.41
C ARG A 35 5.29 -10.10 7.37
N HIS A 36 4.04 -9.93 6.92
CA HIS A 36 3.39 -10.78 5.93
C HIS A 36 3.43 -10.18 4.51
N ILE A 37 3.96 -8.97 4.35
CA ILE A 37 3.96 -8.22 3.09
C ILE A 37 5.34 -8.34 2.45
N GLU A 38 5.37 -8.77 1.19
CA GLU A 38 6.59 -8.80 0.37
C GLU A 38 6.78 -7.47 -0.35
N ALA A 39 5.74 -6.99 -1.01
CA ALA A 39 5.66 -5.69 -1.66
C ALA A 39 4.22 -5.19 -1.69
N LEU A 40 4.07 -3.86 -1.75
CA LEU A 40 2.78 -3.19 -1.92
C LEU A 40 2.70 -2.55 -3.31
N TYR A 41 1.62 -2.81 -4.03
CA TYR A 41 1.32 -2.22 -5.32
C TYR A 41 0.06 -1.37 -5.17
N LEU A 42 0.20 -0.08 -5.45
CA LEU A 42 -0.84 0.93 -5.22
C LEU A 42 -1.24 1.55 -6.55
N ASN A 43 -2.51 1.44 -6.92
CA ASN A 43 -3.02 2.18 -8.06
C ASN A 43 -2.84 3.67 -7.83
N LYS A 44 -2.31 4.39 -8.84
CA LYS A 44 -2.08 5.84 -8.82
C LYS A 44 -3.30 6.67 -8.44
N ALA A 45 -4.51 6.14 -8.60
CA ALA A 45 -5.76 6.81 -8.25
C ALA A 45 -6.10 6.77 -6.75
N ILE A 46 -5.35 6.02 -5.94
CA ILE A 46 -5.56 5.95 -4.49
C ILE A 46 -4.92 7.18 -3.84
N GLU A 47 -5.73 7.97 -3.14
CA GLU A 47 -5.26 9.09 -2.36
C GLU A 47 -4.59 8.59 -1.07
N ILE A 48 -3.30 8.90 -0.91
CA ILE A 48 -2.55 8.59 0.30
C ILE A 48 -1.73 9.82 0.71
N GLY A 49 -1.81 10.17 2.00
CA GLY A 49 -1.02 11.26 2.55
C GLY A 49 0.47 10.96 2.42
N MET A 50 1.28 12.00 2.13
CA MET A 50 2.73 11.87 1.95
C MET A 50 3.42 11.18 3.13
N ASN A 51 2.98 11.49 4.36
CA ASN A 51 3.55 10.90 5.58
C ASN A 51 3.26 9.39 5.69
N GLU A 52 2.06 8.96 5.28
CA GLU A 52 1.71 7.53 5.25
C GLU A 52 2.48 6.81 4.13
N CYS A 53 2.60 7.43 2.96
CA CYS A 53 3.42 6.93 1.87
C CYS A 53 4.88 6.69 2.32
N TYR A 54 5.46 7.68 3.02
CA TYR A 54 6.82 7.57 3.58
C TYR A 54 6.94 6.42 4.60
N LYS A 55 6.00 6.30 5.53
CA LYS A 55 6.00 5.18 6.50
C LYS A 55 5.95 3.80 5.83
N ILE A 56 5.23 3.67 4.72
CA ILE A 56 5.14 2.41 3.96
C ILE A 56 6.48 2.10 3.30
N MET A 57 7.06 3.05 2.55
CA MET A 57 8.30 2.82 1.78
C MET A 57 9.50 2.49 2.67
N CYS A 58 9.53 2.97 3.92
CA CYS A 58 10.55 2.58 4.91
C CYS A 58 10.42 1.13 5.42
N ARG A 59 9.29 0.46 5.16
CA ARG A 59 8.99 -0.88 5.70
C ARG A 59 8.90 -1.96 4.64
N VAL A 60 8.35 -1.63 3.49
CA VAL A 60 8.19 -2.55 2.37
C VAL A 60 8.39 -1.81 1.05
N PRO A 61 8.87 -2.50 0.00
CA PRO A 61 8.88 -1.95 -1.35
C PRO A 61 7.46 -1.50 -1.75
N LEU A 62 7.35 -0.24 -2.18
CA LEU A 62 6.10 0.35 -2.65
C LEU A 62 6.21 0.64 -4.14
N TYR A 63 5.25 0.14 -4.91
CA TYR A 63 5.14 0.34 -6.35
C TYR A 63 3.87 1.10 -6.66
N LEU A 64 3.97 2.11 -7.52
CA LEU A 64 2.81 2.76 -8.13
C LEU A 64 2.49 2.05 -9.44
N ILE A 65 1.22 1.71 -9.62
CA ILE A 65 0.72 1.04 -10.82
C ILE A 65 -0.41 1.85 -11.48
N ASP A 66 -0.63 1.62 -12.77
CA ASP A 66 -1.85 2.09 -13.45
C ASP A 66 -3.04 1.13 -13.25
N GLU A 67 -4.16 1.44 -13.89
CA GLU A 67 -5.40 0.64 -13.87
C GLU A 67 -5.24 -0.77 -14.48
N HIS A 68 -4.28 -0.94 -15.38
CA HIS A 68 -3.96 -2.24 -16.01
C HIS A 68 -2.96 -3.05 -15.19
N GLY A 69 -2.30 -2.43 -14.20
CA GLY A 69 -1.30 -3.07 -13.34
C GLY A 69 0.14 -2.89 -13.82
N TYR A 70 0.40 -2.03 -14.80
CA TYR A 70 1.77 -1.69 -15.20
C TYR A 70 2.44 -0.84 -14.13
N ILE A 71 3.71 -1.16 -13.83
CA ILE A 71 4.51 -0.41 -12.86
C ILE A 71 4.90 0.93 -13.49
N LEU A 72 4.50 2.02 -12.82
CA LEU A 72 4.83 3.38 -13.20
C LEU A 72 6.05 3.89 -12.45
N ALA A 73 6.15 3.55 -11.17
CA ALA A 73 7.25 3.96 -10.31
C ALA A 73 7.48 2.97 -9.18
N ARG A 74 8.70 2.97 -8.66
CA ARG A 74 9.06 2.31 -7.40
C ARG A 74 9.51 3.37 -6.40
N LEU A 75 8.85 3.42 -5.25
CA LEU A 75 9.24 4.25 -4.13
C LEU A 75 10.10 3.40 -3.19
N LYS A 76 11.32 3.88 -2.93
CA LYS A 76 12.28 3.27 -2.02
C LYS A 76 12.91 4.37 -1.17
N GLU A 77 13.17 4.09 0.10
CA GLU A 77 14.07 4.92 0.88
C GLU A 77 15.49 4.77 0.28
N GLU A 78 16.23 5.88 0.18
CA GLU A 78 17.62 5.88 -0.29
C GLU A 78 18.57 5.31 0.74
#